data_AF-A0A2A4K243-F1
#
_entry.id   AF-A0A2A4K243-F1
#
_cell.length_a   1.000
_cell.length_b   1.000
_cell.length_c   1.000
_cell.angle_alpha   90.00
_cell.angle_beta   90.00
_cell.angle_gamma   90.00
#
_symmetry.space_group_name_H-M   'P 1'
#
loop_
_entity.id
_entity.type
_entity.pdbx_description
1 polymer ?
#
loop_
_entity_poly.entity_id
_entity_poly.type
_entity_poly.pdbx_seq_one_letter_code
_entity_poly.pdbx_strand_id
1 'polypeptide(L)'
;MARMELPVLDKFCFVFDLRTGCIVMGIINSILTFILAVLLITFAVDIRDASEKRDDMDSGMSSVVYTIVVLLVVLLFVKFLLDLVFAYAVYKEKCSIMKKYCIFWIIFLVLFIIGFLKTLFHMDAGYVIAQILFLAENFYYIVVIRSYLISINEDGVL
;
A
#
# COMPACT_ATOMS: atom_id res chain seq x y z
N MET A 1 -25.14 18.80 16.00
CA MET A 1 -23.87 18.07 16.15
C MET A 1 -23.43 17.67 14.75
N ALA A 2 -22.59 18.48 14.10
CA ALA A 2 -22.16 18.23 12.73
C ALA A 2 -21.21 17.03 12.72
N ARG A 3 -21.72 15.84 12.37
CA ARG A 3 -20.85 14.73 11.98
C ARG A 3 -20.21 15.18 10.67
N MET A 4 -18.92 15.50 10.68
CA MET A 4 -18.15 15.55 9.44
C MET A 4 -18.04 14.11 8.94
N GLU A 5 -19.06 13.67 8.22
CA GLU A 5 -19.06 12.39 7.53
C GLU A 5 -18.10 12.56 6.35
N LEU A 6 -17.01 11.78 6.33
CA LEU A 6 -16.14 11.72 5.16
C LEU A 6 -17.00 11.45 3.92
N PRO A 7 -16.72 12.11 2.78
CA PRO A 7 -17.54 12.00 1.59
C PRO A 7 -17.73 10.53 1.20
N VAL A 8 -18.99 10.13 1.10
CA VAL A 8 -19.39 8.80 0.66
C VAL A 8 -19.41 8.82 -0.87
N LEU A 9 -18.66 7.91 -1.50
CA LEU A 9 -18.70 7.73 -2.95
C LEU A 9 -19.82 6.76 -3.31
N ASP A 10 -20.74 7.16 -4.20
CA ASP A 10 -21.76 6.25 -4.76
C ASP A 10 -21.25 5.43 -5.95
N LYS A 11 -20.14 5.85 -6.58
CA LYS A 11 -19.49 5.14 -7.71
C LYS A 11 -17.98 5.26 -7.65
N PHE A 12 -17.27 4.16 -7.94
CA PHE A 12 -15.83 4.17 -8.14
C PHE A 12 -15.50 4.85 -9.48
N CYS A 13 -14.67 5.90 -9.42
CA CYS A 13 -14.28 6.68 -10.61
C CYS A 13 -15.51 7.16 -11.43
N PHE A 14 -16.61 7.51 -10.75
CA PHE A 14 -17.89 7.97 -11.33
C PHE A 14 -18.65 7.01 -12.25
N VAL A 15 -18.05 5.89 -12.66
CA VAL A 15 -18.63 4.99 -13.70
C VAL A 15 -18.84 3.57 -13.19
N PHE A 16 -18.04 3.07 -12.25
CA PHE A 16 -18.08 1.67 -11.82
C PHE A 16 -18.74 1.47 -10.46
N ASP A 17 -19.38 0.32 -10.26
CA ASP A 17 -19.88 -0.10 -8.95
C ASP A 17 -18.73 -0.19 -7.94
N LEU A 18 -18.99 0.22 -6.68
CA LEU A 18 -17.98 0.23 -5.63
C LEU A 18 -17.36 -1.13 -5.39
N ARG A 19 -18.14 -2.21 -5.50
CA ARG A 19 -17.65 -3.58 -5.37
C ARG A 19 -16.55 -3.87 -6.40
N THR A 20 -16.83 -3.59 -7.66
CA THR A 20 -15.89 -3.78 -8.76
C THR A 20 -14.67 -2.87 -8.58
N GLY A 21 -14.87 -1.63 -8.15
CA GLY A 21 -13.80 -0.69 -7.84
C GLY A 21 -12.85 -1.18 -6.75
N CYS A 22 -13.37 -1.68 -5.62
CA CYS A 22 -12.57 -2.24 -4.54
C CYS A 22 -11.78 -3.47 -4.98
N ILE A 23 -12.38 -4.37 -5.77
CA ILE A 23 -11.71 -5.58 -6.28
C ILE A 23 -10.60 -5.18 -7.26
N VAL A 24 -10.91 -4.33 -8.24
CA VAL A 24 -9.95 -3.87 -9.25
C VAL A 24 -8.77 -3.15 -8.59
N MET A 25 -9.03 -2.24 -7.66
CA MET A 25 -7.95 -1.51 -6.99
C MET A 25 -7.08 -2.42 -6.12
N GLY A 26 -7.68 -3.39 -5.41
CA GLY A 26 -6.95 -4.40 -4.66
C GLY A 26 -6.07 -5.28 -5.57
N ILE A 27 -6.57 -5.68 -6.74
CA ILE A 27 -5.81 -6.46 -7.74
C ILE A 27 -4.67 -5.63 -8.33
N ILE A 28 -4.93 -4.37 -8.73
CA ILE A 28 -3.91 -3.47 -9.26
C ILE A 28 -2.79 -3.28 -8.22
N ASN A 29 -3.15 -3.01 -6.96
CA ASN A 29 -2.16 -2.82 -5.89
C ASN A 29 -1.35 -4.11 -5.64
N SER A 30 -1.99 -5.27 -5.71
CA SER A 30 -1.33 -6.58 -5.62
C SER A 30 -0.33 -6.80 -6.76
N ILE A 31 -0.73 -6.51 -8.00
CA ILE A 31 0.16 -6.61 -9.18
C ILE A 31 1.34 -5.64 -9.06
N LEU A 32 1.09 -4.37 -8.71
CA LEU A 32 2.15 -3.37 -8.53
C LEU A 32 3.13 -3.78 -7.42
N THR A 33 2.61 -4.30 -6.30
CA THR A 33 3.43 -4.80 -5.19
C THR A 33 4.28 -5.98 -5.62
N PHE A 34 3.73 -6.89 -6.43
CA PHE A 34 4.47 -8.03 -6.97
C PHE A 34 5.57 -7.61 -7.95
N ILE A 35 5.28 -6.69 -8.88
CA ILE A 35 6.27 -6.13 -9.80
C ILE A 35 7.40 -5.46 -9.02
N LEU A 36 7.07 -4.66 -8.01
CA LEU A 36 8.08 -4.01 -7.15
C LEU A 36 8.93 -5.03 -6.39
N ALA A 37 8.34 -6.12 -5.91
CA ALA A 37 9.09 -7.19 -5.25
C ALA A 37 10.08 -7.86 -6.20
N VAL A 38 9.68 -8.13 -7.46
CA VAL A 38 10.58 -8.70 -8.48
C VAL A 38 11.73 -7.74 -8.80
N LEU A 39 11.46 -6.43 -8.94
CA LEU A 39 12.51 -5.43 -9.14
C LEU A 39 13.48 -5.35 -7.95
N LEU A 40 12.98 -5.43 -6.71
CA LEU A 40 13.86 -5.44 -5.54
C LEU A 40 14.70 -6.72 -5.45
N ILE A 41 14.18 -7.87 -5.92
CA ILE A 41 14.98 -9.10 -6.00
C ILE A 41 16.14 -8.91 -6.99
N THR A 42 15.89 -8.32 -8.17
CA THR A 42 16.98 -8.05 -9.12
C THR A 42 18.02 -7.10 -8.52
N PHE A 43 17.58 -6.04 -7.84
CA PHE A 43 18.50 -5.15 -7.11
C PHE A 43 19.29 -5.88 -6.00
N ALA A 44 18.66 -6.81 -5.27
CA ALA A 44 19.34 -7.59 -4.24
C ALA A 44 20.45 -8.47 -4.84
N VAL A 45 20.20 -9.08 -6.00
CA VAL A 45 21.19 -9.87 -6.74
C VAL A 45 22.34 -8.97 -7.22
N ASP A 46 22.03 -7.81 -7.80
CA ASP A 46 23.06 -6.86 -8.26
C ASP A 46 23.94 -6.37 -7.10
N ILE A 47 23.35 -6.08 -5.93
CA ILE A 47 24.09 -5.67 -4.73
C ILE A 47 25.01 -6.80 -4.26
N ARG A 48 24.52 -8.05 -4.26
CA ARG A 48 25.33 -9.21 -3.88
C ARG A 48 26.52 -9.40 -4.82
N ASP A 49 26.29 -9.38 -6.13
CA ASP A 49 27.34 -9.53 -7.14
C ASP A 49 28.37 -8.39 -7.09
N ALA A 50 27.93 -7.16 -6.79
CA ALA A 50 28.81 -6.02 -6.59
C ALA A 50 29.64 -6.16 -5.29
N SER A 51 29.05 -6.72 -4.24
CA SER A 51 29.70 -6.95 -2.95
C SER A 51 30.77 -8.03 -3.03
N GLU A 52 30.56 -9.09 -3.81
CA GLU A 52 31.55 -10.16 -4.01
C GLU A 52 32.78 -9.69 -4.82
N LYS A 53 32.69 -8.54 -5.50
CA LYS A 53 33.77 -7.96 -6.32
C LYS A 53 34.58 -6.85 -5.62
N ARG A 54 34.18 -6.37 -4.44
CA ARG A 54 34.86 -5.29 -3.70
C ARG A 54 35.46 -5.81 -2.39
N ASP A 55 36.76 -5.60 -2.19
CA ASP A 55 37.49 -5.99 -0.98
C ASP A 55 37.02 -5.26 0.30
N ASP A 56 37.22 -5.97 1.42
CA ASP A 56 36.74 -5.89 2.81
C ASP A 56 36.35 -4.55 3.49
N MET A 57 36.63 -3.37 2.93
CA MET A 57 36.31 -2.09 3.59
C MET A 57 34.93 -1.52 3.22
N ASP A 58 34.38 -1.89 2.06
CA ASP A 58 33.05 -1.45 1.56
C ASP A 58 31.96 -2.52 1.80
N SER A 59 32.36 -3.72 2.26
CA SER A 59 31.51 -4.90 2.46
C SER A 59 30.47 -4.71 3.58
N GLY A 60 30.80 -3.95 4.62
CA GLY A 60 29.92 -3.69 5.75
C GLY A 60 28.69 -2.86 5.38
N MET A 61 28.86 -1.79 4.58
CA MET A 61 27.74 -0.95 4.13
C MET A 61 26.88 -1.67 3.10
N SER A 62 27.50 -2.42 2.18
CA SER A 62 26.80 -3.28 1.22
C SER A 62 25.96 -4.37 1.90
N SER A 63 26.46 -4.99 2.97
CA SER A 63 25.76 -6.03 3.74
C SER A 63 24.50 -5.49 4.44
N VAL A 64 24.55 -4.28 5.01
CA VAL A 64 23.38 -3.64 5.63
C VAL A 64 22.32 -3.32 4.59
N VAL A 65 22.71 -2.75 3.44
CA VAL A 65 21.77 -2.44 2.35
C VAL A 65 21.14 -3.72 1.79
N TYR A 66 21.92 -4.78 1.56
CA TYR A 66 21.41 -6.09 1.14
C TYR A 66 20.38 -6.64 2.13
N THR A 67 20.70 -6.59 3.43
CA THR A 67 19.78 -7.05 4.49
C THR A 67 18.48 -6.26 4.49
N ILE A 68 18.55 -4.93 4.32
CA ILE A 68 17.36 -4.07 4.21
C ILE A 68 16.54 -4.42 2.98
N VAL A 69 17.16 -4.62 1.81
CA VAL A 69 16.46 -4.96 0.57
C VAL A 69 15.76 -6.32 0.71
N VAL A 70 16.42 -7.34 1.26
CA VAL A 70 15.81 -8.65 1.51
C VAL A 70 14.63 -8.53 2.47
N LEU A 71 14.77 -7.76 3.55
CA LEU A 71 13.68 -7.52 4.50
C LEU A 71 12.50 -6.80 3.83
N LEU A 72 12.76 -5.83 2.96
CA LEU A 72 11.73 -5.16 2.17
C LEU A 72 11.01 -6.13 1.22
N VAL A 73 11.72 -7.04 0.56
CA VAL A 73 11.10 -8.07 -0.30
C VAL A 73 10.14 -8.93 0.53
N VAL A 74 10.55 -9.39 1.72
CA VAL A 74 9.68 -10.18 2.60
C VAL A 74 8.43 -9.38 3.01
N LEU A 75 8.58 -8.10 3.37
CA LEU A 75 7.44 -7.24 3.70
C LEU A 75 6.50 -7.02 2.51
N LEU A 76 7.03 -6.89 1.28
CA LEU A 76 6.22 -6.78 0.07
C LEU A 76 5.44 -8.07 -0.21
N PHE A 77 6.02 -9.24 0.05
CA PHE A 77 5.30 -10.51 -0.06
C PHE A 77 4.16 -10.62 0.97
N VAL A 78 4.40 -10.22 2.21
CA VAL A 78 3.33 -10.15 3.23
C VAL A 78 2.23 -9.18 2.78
N LYS A 79 2.60 -8.02 2.25
CA LYS A 79 1.65 -7.04 1.70
C LYS A 79 0.84 -7.62 0.53
N PHE A 80 1.48 -8.32 -0.40
CA PHE A 80 0.82 -9.00 -1.51
C PHE A 80 -0.25 -9.98 -1.02
N LEU A 81 0.06 -10.80 -0.01
CA LEU A 81 -0.91 -11.73 0.58
C LEU A 81 -2.07 -11.00 1.25
N LEU A 82 -1.79 -9.91 1.98
CA LEU A 82 -2.84 -9.09 2.62
C LEU A 82 -3.77 -8.46 1.58
N ASP A 83 -3.25 -7.98 0.46
CA ASP A 83 -4.04 -7.40 -0.62
C ASP A 83 -4.91 -8.45 -1.32
N LEU A 84 -4.41 -9.68 -1.47
CA LEU A 84 -5.18 -10.80 -2.02
C LEU A 84 -6.29 -11.24 -1.06
N VAL A 85 -5.99 -11.33 0.25
CA VAL A 85 -7.00 -11.58 1.29
C VAL A 85 -8.05 -10.48 1.31
N PHE A 86 -7.65 -9.22 1.11
CA PHE A 86 -8.58 -8.10 1.01
C PHE A 86 -9.49 -8.23 -0.22
N ALA A 87 -8.94 -8.48 -1.40
CA ALA A 87 -9.73 -8.68 -2.62
C ALA A 87 -10.72 -9.86 -2.46
N TYR A 88 -10.29 -10.95 -1.83
CA TYR A 88 -11.16 -12.07 -1.51
C TYR A 88 -12.24 -11.71 -0.47
N ALA A 89 -11.91 -10.92 0.55
CA ALA A 89 -12.87 -10.43 1.55
C ALA A 89 -13.93 -9.52 0.93
N VAL A 90 -13.56 -8.67 -0.03
CA VAL A 90 -14.48 -7.85 -0.83
C VAL A 90 -15.38 -8.75 -1.69
N TYR A 91 -14.79 -9.75 -2.35
CA TYR A 91 -15.55 -10.70 -3.18
C TYR A 91 -16.60 -11.47 -2.37
N LYS A 92 -16.26 -11.92 -1.16
CA LYS A 92 -17.16 -12.61 -0.23
C LYS A 92 -17.97 -11.68 0.70
N GLU A 93 -17.91 -10.37 0.49
CA GLU A 93 -18.65 -9.36 1.28
C GLU A 93 -18.43 -9.51 2.80
N LYS A 94 -17.23 -9.94 3.22
CA LYS A 94 -16.89 -10.13 4.64
C LYS A 94 -16.51 -8.81 5.30
N CYS A 95 -17.53 -8.03 5.70
CA CYS A 95 -17.37 -6.72 6.32
C CYS A 95 -16.41 -6.69 7.52
N SER A 96 -16.35 -7.76 8.33
CA SER A 96 -15.46 -7.82 9.50
C SER A 96 -13.97 -7.79 9.13
N ILE A 97 -13.57 -8.48 8.06
CA ILE A 97 -12.17 -8.50 7.58
C ILE A 97 -11.83 -7.16 6.93
N MET A 98 -12.76 -6.62 6.13
CA MET A 98 -12.59 -5.33 5.46
C MET A 98 -12.44 -4.16 6.45
N LYS A 99 -13.22 -4.15 7.53
CA LYS A 99 -13.09 -3.13 8.60
C LYS A 99 -11.71 -3.19 9.27
N LYS A 100 -11.22 -4.39 9.59
CA LYS A 100 -9.89 -4.58 10.20
C LYS A 100 -8.78 -4.11 9.27
N TYR A 101 -8.87 -4.46 7.98
CA TYR A 101 -7.91 -4.03 6.96
C TYR A 101 -7.91 -2.50 6.77
N CYS A 102 -9.09 -1.87 6.76
CA CYS A 102 -9.21 -0.41 6.68
C CYS A 102 -8.55 0.30 7.87
N ILE A 103 -8.78 -0.17 9.11
CA ILE A 103 -8.14 0.38 10.32
C ILE A 103 -6.62 0.21 10.27
N PHE A 104 -6.14 -0.97 9.89
CA PHE A 104 -4.72 -1.24 9.73
C PHE A 104 -4.06 -0.28 8.73
N TRP A 105 -4.70 -0.04 7.59
CA TRP A 105 -4.21 0.88 6.57
C TRP A 105 -4.22 2.34 6.99
N ILE A 106 -5.23 2.79 7.74
CA ILE A 106 -5.26 4.15 8.29
C ILE A 106 -4.07 4.37 9.22
N ILE A 107 -3.77 3.42 10.12
CA ILE A 107 -2.61 3.51 11.02
C ILE A 107 -1.31 3.58 10.21
N PHE A 108 -1.16 2.72 9.21
CA PHE A 108 0.01 2.70 8.34
C PHE A 108 0.19 4.02 7.60
N LEU A 109 -0.90 4.61 7.08
CA LEU A 109 -0.89 5.89 6.38
C LEU A 109 -0.46 7.04 7.30
N VAL A 110 -0.92 7.06 8.55
CA VAL A 110 -0.50 8.08 9.54
C VAL A 110 1.00 7.96 9.85
N LEU A 111 1.50 6.74 10.07
CA LEU A 111 2.93 6.50 10.28
C LEU A 111 3.76 6.94 9.06
N PHE A 112 3.25 6.67 7.86
CA PHE A 112 3.89 7.09 6.61
C PHE A 112 3.96 8.62 6.49
N ILE A 113 2.89 9.34 6.82
CA ILE A 113 2.88 10.82 6.81
C ILE A 113 3.93 11.37 7.78
N ILE A 114 4.04 10.81 8.99
CA ILE A 114 5.05 11.25 9.98
C ILE A 114 6.47 11.04 9.43
N GLY A 115 6.74 9.87 8.84
CA GLY A 115 8.03 9.59 8.19
C GLY A 115 8.32 10.50 7.00
N PHE A 116 7.29 10.79 6.21
CA PHE A 116 7.39 11.71 5.08
C PHE A 116 7.71 13.14 5.54
N LEU A 117 7.02 13.67 6.55
CA LEU A 117 7.27 15.00 7.11
C LEU A 117 8.70 15.15 7.63
N LYS A 118 9.26 14.09 8.22
CA LYS A 118 10.66 14.08 8.69
C LYS A 118 11.65 14.22 7.53
N THR A 119 11.36 13.59 6.40
CA THR A 119 12.27 13.51 5.25
C THR A 119 12.01 14.58 4.19
N LEU A 120 10.89 15.33 4.31
CA LEU A 120 10.43 16.34 3.35
C LEU A 120 11.48 17.42 3.06
N PHE A 121 12.27 17.82 4.05
CA PHE A 121 13.30 18.87 3.89
C PHE A 121 14.63 18.35 3.32
N HIS A 122 14.81 17.05 3.17
CA HIS A 122 16.06 16.43 2.72
C HIS A 122 15.94 15.79 1.33
N MET A 123 14.81 15.96 0.64
CA MET A 123 14.48 15.23 -0.58
C MET A 123 14.31 16.14 -1.78
N ASP A 124 14.65 15.60 -2.95
CA ASP A 124 14.48 16.25 -4.24
C ASP A 124 12.98 16.47 -4.54
N ALA A 125 12.65 17.57 -5.23
CA ALA A 125 11.28 17.94 -5.55
C ALA A 125 10.55 16.84 -6.33
N GLY A 126 11.26 16.11 -7.20
CA GLY A 126 10.67 14.98 -7.94
C GLY A 126 10.21 13.85 -7.03
N TYR A 127 11.00 13.54 -5.99
CA TYR A 127 10.66 12.53 -5.01
C TYR A 127 9.47 12.97 -4.15
N VAL A 128 9.44 14.23 -3.74
CA VAL A 128 8.32 14.80 -2.96
C VAL A 128 7.00 14.70 -3.72
N ILE A 129 6.99 15.01 -5.02
CA ILE A 129 5.77 14.90 -5.85
C ILE A 129 5.30 13.44 -5.95
N ALA A 130 6.21 12.49 -6.20
CA ALA A 130 5.86 11.08 -6.26
C ALA A 130 5.26 10.58 -4.93
N GLN A 131 5.80 11.04 -3.80
CA GLN A 131 5.30 10.71 -2.47
C GLN A 131 3.90 11.30 -2.21
N ILE A 132 3.63 12.52 -2.67
CA ILE A 132 2.30 13.14 -2.55
C ILE A 132 1.27 12.38 -3.39
N LEU A 133 1.64 11.98 -4.62
CA LEU A 133 0.75 11.17 -5.47
C LEU A 133 0.44 9.82 -4.83
N PHE A 134 1.46 9.14 -4.29
CA PHE A 134 1.29 7.89 -3.56
C PHE A 134 0.36 8.10 -2.35
N LEU A 135 0.53 9.17 -1.58
CA LEU A 135 -0.34 9.47 -0.45
C LEU A 135 -1.79 9.71 -0.87
N ALA A 136 -2.00 10.45 -1.97
CA ALA A 136 -3.32 10.73 -2.51
C ALA A 136 -4.02 9.44 -2.98
N GLU A 137 -3.32 8.55 -3.67
CA GLU A 137 -3.85 7.26 -4.12
C GLU A 137 -4.23 6.36 -2.94
N ASN A 138 -3.38 6.26 -1.92
CA ASN A 138 -3.68 5.46 -0.72
C ASN A 138 -4.84 6.05 0.09
N PHE A 139 -4.95 7.39 0.17
CA PHE A 139 -6.08 8.05 0.82
C PHE A 139 -7.38 7.78 0.05
N TYR A 140 -7.36 7.92 -1.28
CA TYR A 140 -8.50 7.60 -2.13
C TYR A 140 -8.94 6.14 -1.95
N TYR A 141 -7.99 5.21 -1.89
CA TYR A 141 -8.28 3.79 -1.66
C TYR A 141 -9.03 3.57 -0.33
N ILE A 142 -8.59 4.20 0.77
CA ILE A 142 -9.29 4.11 2.07
C ILE A 142 -10.72 4.64 1.97
N VAL A 143 -10.92 5.78 1.29
CA VAL A 143 -12.25 6.39 1.11
C VAL A 143 -13.17 5.46 0.31
N VAL A 144 -12.67 4.81 -0.74
CA VAL A 144 -13.42 3.86 -1.55
C VAL A 144 -13.83 2.63 -0.72
N ILE A 145 -12.92 2.04 0.05
CA ILE A 145 -13.22 0.90 0.93
C ILE A 145 -14.27 1.29 1.98
N ARG A 146 -14.11 2.46 2.60
CA ARG A 146 -15.05 2.96 3.60
C ARG A 146 -16.43 3.18 3.00
N SER A 147 -16.50 3.77 1.81
CA SER A 147 -17.77 4.00 1.09
C SER A 147 -18.45 2.67 0.77
N TYR A 148 -17.71 1.66 0.34
CA TYR A 148 -18.26 0.33 0.07
C TYR A 148 -18.72 -0.41 1.35
N LEU A 149 -18.00 -0.23 2.46
CA LEU A 149 -18.43 -0.73 3.76
C LEU A 149 -19.74 -0.10 4.24
N ILE A 150 -19.97 1.18 3.90
CA ILE A 150 -21.22 1.88 4.21
C ILE A 150 -22.34 1.40 3.28
N SER A 151 -22.08 1.26 1.97
CA SER A 151 -23.09 0.78 1.01
C SER A 151 -23.58 -0.63 1.35
N ILE A 152 -22.69 -1.56 1.71
CA ILE A 152 -23.10 -2.90 2.19
C ILE A 152 -23.96 -2.80 3.48
N ASN A 153 -23.68 -1.82 4.33
CA ASN A 153 -24.43 -1.61 5.58
C ASN A 153 -25.80 -0.94 5.33
N GLU A 154 -25.98 -0.23 4.21
CA GLU A 154 -27.24 0.42 3.82
C GLU A 154 -28.12 -0.48 2.92
N ASP A 155 -27.54 -1.30 2.05
CA ASP A 155 -28.25 -2.19 1.11
C ASP A 155 -28.80 -3.48 1.74
N GLY A 156 -28.42 -3.81 2.99
CA GLY A 156 -29.15 -4.80 3.78
C GLY A 156 -28.33 -5.63 4.77
N VAL A 157 -28.99 -5.89 5.91
CA VAL A 157 -28.68 -6.85 6.99
C VAL A 157 -27.78 -6.36 8.12
N LEU A 158 -28.26 -5.35 8.83
CA LEU A 158 -28.37 -5.37 10.30
C LEU A 158 -29.69 -4.74 10.73
#